data_AF-A0A2P8DKG9-F1
#
_entry.id   AF-A0A2P8DKG9-F1
#
_cell.length_a   1.000
_cell.length_b   1.000
_cell.length_c   1.000
_cell.angle_alpha   90.00
_cell.angle_beta   90.00
_cell.angle_gamma   90.00
#
_symmetry.space_group_name_H-M   'P 1'
#
loop_
_entity.id
_entity.type
_entity.pdbx_description
1 polymer ?
#
loop_
_entity_poly.entity_id
_entity_poly.type
_entity_poly.pdbx_seq_one_letter_code
_entity_poly.pdbx_strand_id
1 'polypeptide(L)'
;MTHHTEPRGGLRVSVRELKLTAERHLMLHGVPKGVRPAVRDLVADAEALGLGALEWLDRPPRDGWRPPRRRAPGGAAVDAGGVPSLFVAPLLLDLVIAAADRDGGAVLDVTGAPDPALLGALVPAAHRYGARLEAAVTGPDSARLRHLGAAAPTAADRAAAPHGGRHLTAAVHGGFDVDAALWWRLYHRSNDALTEDTPLSRGHAGALPAPGSGAPAASGTDPDYVAAGSG
;
A
#
# COMPACT_ATOMS: atom_id res chain seq x y z
N MET A 1 -3.45 -29.29 -20.90
CA MET A 1 -2.31 -28.38 -20.66
C MET A 1 -2.47 -27.22 -21.63
N THR A 2 -3.26 -26.24 -21.22
CA THR A 2 -3.69 -25.13 -22.10
C THR A 2 -2.61 -24.07 -22.07
N HIS A 3 -1.95 -23.82 -23.19
CA HIS A 3 -1.02 -22.71 -23.33
C HIS A 3 -1.83 -21.41 -23.26
N HIS A 4 -1.85 -20.77 -22.08
CA HIS A 4 -2.22 -19.37 -21.99
C HIS A 4 -1.09 -18.57 -22.65
N THR A 5 -1.30 -18.20 -23.91
CA THR A 5 -0.50 -17.16 -24.57
C THR A 5 -0.64 -15.90 -23.73
N GLU A 6 0.44 -15.48 -23.05
CA GLU A 6 0.44 -14.22 -22.33
C GLU A 6 0.09 -13.08 -23.32
N PRO A 7 -0.92 -12.25 -23.02
CA PRO A 7 -1.28 -11.15 -23.90
C PRO A 7 -0.08 -10.19 -24.00
N ARG A 8 0.44 -10.02 -25.21
CA ARG A 8 1.48 -9.03 -25.52
C ARG A 8 0.80 -7.68 -25.80
N GLY A 9 1.07 -6.67 -24.98
CA GLY A 9 0.53 -5.31 -25.14
C GLY A 9 0.33 -4.58 -23.80
N GLY A 10 0.03 -3.28 -23.87
CA GLY A 10 -0.38 -2.50 -22.72
C GLY A 10 -1.84 -2.75 -22.35
N LEU A 11 -2.14 -2.73 -21.06
CA LEU A 11 -3.47 -2.81 -20.49
C LEU A 11 -3.78 -1.50 -19.76
N ARG A 12 -4.99 -0.97 -19.96
CA ARG A 12 -5.50 0.15 -19.16
C ARG A 12 -6.08 -0.37 -17.85
N VAL A 13 -5.46 0.00 -16.75
CA VAL A 13 -5.87 -0.39 -15.40
C VAL A 13 -6.41 0.83 -14.66
N SER A 14 -7.63 0.75 -14.13
CA SER A 14 -8.17 1.86 -13.34
C SER A 14 -7.43 2.03 -12.01
N VAL A 15 -7.39 3.25 -11.48
CA VAL A 15 -6.85 3.51 -10.13
C VAL A 15 -7.51 2.63 -9.08
N ARG A 16 -8.81 2.36 -9.23
CA ARG A 16 -9.58 1.50 -8.32
C ARG A 16 -9.09 0.06 -8.35
N GLU A 17 -8.91 -0.52 -9.54
CA GLU A 17 -8.43 -1.90 -9.70
C GLU A 17 -6.99 -2.06 -9.20
N LEU A 18 -6.12 -1.08 -9.49
CA LEU A 18 -4.76 -1.05 -8.97
C LEU A 18 -4.77 -1.07 -7.44
N LYS A 19 -5.56 -0.17 -6.82
CA LYS A 19 -5.66 -0.11 -5.35
C LYS A 19 -6.20 -1.42 -4.76
N LEU A 20 -7.26 -1.99 -5.32
CA LEU A 20 -7.81 -3.27 -4.87
C LEU A 20 -6.77 -4.39 -4.93
N THR A 21 -6.06 -4.49 -6.06
CA THR A 21 -5.01 -5.49 -6.28
C THR A 21 -3.86 -5.29 -5.31
N ALA A 22 -3.36 -4.06 -5.18
CA ALA A 22 -2.30 -3.71 -4.23
C ALA A 22 -2.68 -4.09 -2.80
N GLU A 23 -3.89 -3.78 -2.34
CA GLU A 23 -4.34 -4.10 -0.98
C GLU A 23 -4.28 -5.61 -0.68
N ARG A 24 -4.68 -6.45 -1.64
CA ARG A 24 -4.61 -7.90 -1.53
C ARG A 24 -3.17 -8.42 -1.46
N HIS A 25 -2.25 -7.83 -2.23
CA HIS A 25 -0.82 -8.16 -2.07
C HIS A 25 -0.31 -7.77 -0.68
N LEU A 26 -0.71 -6.61 -0.15
CA LEU A 26 -0.35 -6.22 1.23
C LEU A 26 -0.88 -7.23 2.26
N MET A 27 -2.04 -7.86 2.01
CA MET A 27 -2.53 -8.96 2.85
C MET A 27 -1.59 -10.17 2.82
N LEU A 28 -1.16 -10.59 1.62
CA LEU A 28 -0.24 -11.72 1.44
C LEU A 28 1.13 -11.48 2.06
N HIS A 29 1.61 -10.23 2.07
CA HIS A 29 2.85 -9.84 2.73
C HIS A 29 2.72 -9.68 4.26
N GLY A 30 1.56 -10.00 4.84
CA GLY A 30 1.33 -9.89 6.28
C GLY A 30 1.33 -8.45 6.80
N VAL A 31 1.11 -7.45 5.93
CA VAL A 31 1.03 -6.05 6.35
C VAL A 31 -0.18 -5.88 7.27
N PRO A 32 -0.06 -5.23 8.45
CA PRO A 32 -1.18 -5.04 9.36
C PRO A 32 -2.32 -4.26 8.73
N LYS A 33 -3.57 -4.68 8.99
CA LYS A 33 -4.79 -4.07 8.43
C LYS A 33 -4.85 -2.55 8.60
N GLY A 34 -4.37 -2.03 9.74
CA GLY A 34 -4.38 -0.60 10.04
C GLY A 34 -3.52 0.27 9.10
N VAL A 35 -2.48 -0.31 8.46
CA VAL A 35 -1.55 0.45 7.61
C VAL A 35 -1.84 0.24 6.12
N ARG A 36 -2.55 -0.84 5.75
CA ARG A 36 -2.82 -1.20 4.34
C ARG A 36 -3.40 -0.06 3.51
N PRO A 37 -4.41 0.71 3.97
CA PRO A 37 -4.99 1.78 3.14
C PRO A 37 -3.95 2.84 2.75
N ALA A 38 -3.10 3.24 3.70
CA ALA A 38 -2.06 4.23 3.46
C ALA A 38 -0.99 3.72 2.48
N VAL A 39 -0.51 2.48 2.67
CA VAL A 39 0.49 1.87 1.77
C VAL A 39 -0.08 1.68 0.37
N ARG A 40 -1.32 1.20 0.26
CA ARG A 40 -2.03 1.03 -1.03
C ARG A 40 -2.16 2.33 -1.80
N ASP A 41 -2.48 3.43 -1.11
CA ASP A 41 -2.53 4.75 -1.73
C ASP A 41 -1.14 5.21 -2.19
N LEU A 42 -0.09 4.93 -1.41
CA LEU A 42 1.29 5.22 -1.80
C LEU A 42 1.78 4.38 -2.99
N VAL A 43 1.28 3.15 -3.16
CA VAL A 43 1.54 2.35 -4.38
C VAL A 43 0.97 3.05 -5.60
N ALA A 44 -0.27 3.56 -5.53
CA ALA A 44 -0.87 4.31 -6.62
C ALA A 44 -0.13 5.63 -6.90
N ASP A 45 0.28 6.33 -5.84
CA ASP A 45 1.08 7.57 -5.97
C ASP A 45 2.43 7.28 -6.63
N ALA A 46 3.13 6.23 -6.18
CA ALA A 46 4.42 5.82 -6.74
C ALA A 46 4.31 5.43 -8.21
N GLU A 47 3.27 4.68 -8.57
CA GLU A 47 3.02 4.30 -9.96
C GLU A 47 2.72 5.51 -10.85
N ALA A 48 1.91 6.46 -10.37
CA ALA A 48 1.60 7.68 -11.10
C ALA A 48 2.82 8.59 -11.29
N LEU A 49 3.82 8.48 -10.42
CA LEU A 49 5.10 9.15 -10.53
C LEU A 49 6.13 8.38 -11.38
N GLY A 50 5.79 7.19 -11.89
CA GLY A 50 6.71 6.35 -12.66
C GLY A 50 7.84 5.74 -11.84
N LEU A 51 7.61 5.49 -10.54
CA LEU A 51 8.63 4.95 -9.62
C LEU A 51 8.71 3.41 -9.65
N GLY A 52 7.96 2.74 -10.52
CA GLY A 52 7.98 1.28 -10.70
C GLY A 52 7.33 0.53 -9.53
N ALA A 53 6.17 0.98 -9.07
CA ALA A 53 5.52 0.43 -7.89
C ALA A 53 4.91 -0.94 -8.18
N LEU A 54 4.41 -1.15 -9.39
CA LEU A 54 3.87 -2.44 -9.82
C LEU A 54 4.97 -3.51 -9.97
N GLU A 55 6.12 -3.16 -10.55
CA GLU A 55 7.27 -4.07 -10.62
C GLU A 55 7.82 -4.38 -9.23
N TRP A 56 7.80 -3.40 -8.32
CA TRP A 56 8.15 -3.63 -6.92
C TRP A 56 7.19 -4.62 -6.26
N LEU A 57 5.89 -4.51 -6.51
CA LEU A 57 4.85 -5.38 -5.94
C LEU A 57 4.90 -6.81 -6.52
N ASP A 58 5.35 -6.98 -7.76
CA ASP A 58 5.44 -8.29 -8.42
C ASP A 58 6.58 -9.16 -7.85
N ARG A 59 7.48 -8.57 -7.06
CA ARG A 59 8.58 -9.32 -6.42
C ARG A 59 8.03 -10.33 -5.41
N PRO A 60 8.76 -11.44 -5.17
CA PRO A 60 8.35 -12.44 -4.19
C PRO A 60 8.18 -11.81 -2.80
N PRO A 61 7.29 -12.37 -1.95
CA PRO A 61 7.16 -11.94 -0.57
C PRO A 61 8.51 -11.91 0.13
N ARG A 62 8.86 -10.73 0.64
CA ARG A 62 9.97 -10.57 1.58
C ARG A 62 9.48 -11.02 2.97
N ASP A 63 10.42 -11.25 3.89
CA ASP A 63 10.11 -11.52 5.30
C ASP A 63 9.02 -10.58 5.80
N GLY A 64 8.09 -11.11 6.60
CA GLY A 64 6.88 -10.39 7.03
C GLY A 64 7.16 -9.00 7.62
N TRP A 65 6.14 -8.14 7.59
CA TRP A 65 6.22 -6.77 8.10
C TRP A 65 6.84 -6.71 9.51
N ARG A 66 7.77 -5.77 9.71
CA ARG A 66 8.37 -5.46 11.02
C ARG A 66 8.23 -3.96 11.29
N PRO A 67 8.04 -3.54 12.55
CA PRO A 67 8.05 -2.12 12.88
C PRO A 67 9.48 -1.55 12.69
N PRO A 68 9.64 -0.41 11.99
CA PRO A 68 10.93 0.24 11.86
C PRO A 68 11.40 0.82 13.21
N ARG A 69 12.72 1.01 13.36
CA ARG A 69 13.34 1.45 14.62
C ARG A 69 13.82 2.89 14.51
N ARG A 70 13.44 3.71 15.49
CA ARG A 70 14.00 5.07 15.64
C ARG A 70 15.41 4.96 16.24
N ARG A 71 16.42 5.53 15.57
CA ARG A 71 17.83 5.41 16.00
C ARG A 71 18.28 6.50 16.97
N ALA A 72 17.58 7.63 17.04
CA ALA A 72 17.98 8.75 17.90
C ALA A 72 16.80 9.38 18.67
N PRO A 73 16.98 9.72 19.97
CA PRO A 73 16.12 10.68 20.66
C PRO A 73 16.26 12.03 19.95
N GLY A 74 15.19 12.55 19.37
CA GLY A 74 15.19 13.80 18.60
C GLY A 74 14.80 13.65 17.12
N GLY A 75 14.73 12.42 16.60
CA GLY A 75 13.95 12.15 15.38
C GLY A 75 14.62 12.46 14.05
N ALA A 76 15.93 12.69 14.02
CA ALA A 76 16.64 12.93 12.76
C ALA A 76 17.00 11.65 11.98
N ALA A 77 16.85 10.45 12.57
CA ALA A 77 17.24 9.19 11.92
C ALA A 77 16.30 8.01 12.23
N VAL A 78 15.92 7.28 11.17
CA VAL A 78 15.11 6.06 11.21
C VAL A 78 15.82 4.92 10.47
N ASP A 79 15.78 3.75 11.06
CA ASP A 79 16.21 2.49 10.46
C ASP A 79 14.99 1.66 10.09
N ALA A 80 14.79 1.49 8.79
CA ALA A 80 13.72 0.66 8.26
C ALA A 80 14.00 -0.84 8.43
N GLY A 81 15.22 -1.26 8.80
CA GLY A 81 15.53 -2.63 9.18
C GLY A 81 15.32 -3.65 8.05
N GLY A 82 15.50 -3.24 6.80
CA GLY A 82 15.26 -4.06 5.60
C GLY A 82 13.79 -4.11 5.17
N VAL A 83 12.89 -3.45 5.88
CA VAL A 83 11.45 -3.42 5.55
C VAL A 83 11.24 -2.59 4.27
N PRO A 84 10.46 -3.07 3.30
CA PRO A 84 10.22 -2.34 2.04
C PRO A 84 9.83 -0.88 2.24
N SER A 85 10.42 0.01 1.42
CA SER A 85 10.24 1.46 1.53
C SER A 85 8.78 1.90 1.65
N LEU A 86 7.88 1.38 0.81
CA LEU A 86 6.45 1.73 0.86
C LEU A 86 5.74 1.24 2.12
N PHE A 87 6.23 0.20 2.80
CA PHE A 87 5.62 -0.30 4.04
C PHE A 87 5.93 0.59 5.24
N VAL A 88 7.12 1.21 5.26
CA VAL A 88 7.52 2.14 6.33
C VAL A 88 7.12 3.58 6.01
N ALA A 89 6.86 3.90 4.76
CA ALA A 89 6.58 5.25 4.27
C ALA A 89 5.48 6.01 5.06
N PRO A 90 4.31 5.43 5.41
CA PRO A 90 3.31 6.16 6.20
C PRO A 90 3.85 6.66 7.55
N LEU A 91 4.61 5.82 8.26
CA LEU A 91 5.21 6.23 9.53
C LEU A 91 6.28 7.30 9.32
N LEU A 92 7.09 7.21 8.28
CA LEU A 92 8.11 8.20 7.97
C LEU A 92 7.48 9.58 7.69
N LEU A 93 6.33 9.60 7.02
CA LEU A 93 5.54 10.81 6.78
C LEU A 93 5.03 11.42 8.09
N ASP A 94 4.41 10.60 8.94
CA ASP A 94 3.92 11.06 10.24
C ASP A 94 5.07 11.61 11.11
N LEU A 95 6.23 10.93 11.12
CA LEU A 95 7.40 11.35 11.88
C LEU A 95 7.98 12.68 11.39
N VAL A 96 8.12 12.88 10.07
CA VAL A 96 8.71 14.12 9.54
C VAL A 96 7.76 15.31 9.71
N ILE A 97 6.45 15.11 9.60
CA ILE A 97 5.44 16.14 9.88
C ILE A 97 5.43 16.48 11.37
N ALA A 98 5.33 15.47 12.25
CA ALA A 98 5.30 15.70 13.70
C ALA A 98 6.60 16.33 14.24
N ALA A 99 7.74 16.07 13.60
CA ALA A 99 8.99 16.76 13.90
C ALA A 99 8.94 18.22 13.44
N ALA A 100 8.46 18.49 12.23
CA ALA A 100 8.36 19.84 11.71
C ALA A 100 7.39 20.73 12.49
N ASP A 101 6.25 20.19 12.94
CA ASP A 101 5.28 20.91 13.76
C ASP A 101 5.86 21.32 15.12
N ARG A 102 6.76 20.51 15.69
CA ARG A 102 7.42 20.80 16.95
C ARG A 102 8.56 21.82 16.79
N ASP A 103 9.36 21.64 15.75
CA ASP A 103 10.69 22.25 15.65
C ASP A 103 10.77 23.34 14.56
N GLY A 104 9.66 23.63 13.87
CA GLY A 104 9.58 24.61 12.77
C GLY A 104 10.15 24.11 11.44
N GLY A 105 10.69 22.90 11.42
CA GLY A 105 11.26 22.23 10.25
C GLY A 105 11.81 20.85 10.65
N ALA A 106 11.98 19.95 9.67
CA ALA A 106 12.49 18.62 9.94
C ALA A 106 13.28 18.05 8.77
N VAL A 107 14.35 17.32 9.11
CA VAL A 107 15.09 16.46 8.19
C VAL A 107 15.16 15.07 8.84
N LEU A 108 14.76 14.05 8.08
CA LEU A 108 14.75 12.66 8.49
C LEU A 108 15.65 11.85 7.58
N ASP A 109 16.75 11.33 8.13
CA ASP A 109 17.60 10.36 7.45
C ASP A 109 17.02 8.95 7.64
N VAL A 110 16.83 8.24 6.54
CA VAL A 110 16.26 6.89 6.50
C VAL A 110 17.33 5.94 6.00
N THR A 111 17.56 4.85 6.74
CA THR A 111 18.53 3.80 6.40
C THR A 111 17.88 2.43 6.42
N GLY A 112 18.47 1.45 5.73
CA GLY A 112 17.93 0.09 5.66
C GLY A 112 16.57 0.01 4.97
N ALA A 113 16.26 0.98 4.10
CA ALA A 113 15.01 1.05 3.34
C ALA A 113 15.29 0.62 1.89
N PRO A 114 15.09 -0.66 1.54
CA PRO A 114 15.31 -1.12 0.18
C PRO A 114 14.34 -0.42 -0.78
N ASP A 115 14.83 -0.16 -1.98
CA ASP A 115 14.12 0.61 -3.02
C ASP A 115 13.80 2.06 -2.58
N PRO A 116 14.79 2.83 -2.08
CA PRO A 116 14.56 4.13 -1.45
C PRO A 116 13.92 5.17 -2.37
N ALA A 117 14.04 4.99 -3.70
CA ALA A 117 13.38 5.83 -4.69
C ALA A 117 11.84 5.85 -4.55
N LEU A 118 11.23 4.75 -4.08
CA LEU A 118 9.79 4.66 -3.84
C LEU A 118 9.31 5.62 -2.73
N LEU A 119 10.20 6.08 -1.85
CA LEU A 119 9.87 7.11 -0.86
C LEU A 119 9.55 8.46 -1.51
N GLY A 120 9.84 8.64 -2.81
CA GLY A 120 9.36 9.77 -3.61
C GLY A 120 7.83 9.91 -3.61
N ALA A 121 7.08 8.82 -3.41
CA ALA A 121 5.63 8.84 -3.26
C ALA A 121 5.14 9.64 -2.03
N LEU A 122 6.01 9.88 -1.05
CA LEU A 122 5.68 10.74 0.09
C LEU A 122 5.53 12.21 -0.27
N VAL A 123 6.12 12.66 -1.38
CA VAL A 123 6.02 14.05 -1.84
C VAL A 123 4.57 14.46 -2.13
N PRO A 124 3.82 13.78 -3.01
CA PRO A 124 2.39 14.07 -3.18
C PRO A 124 1.56 13.73 -1.93
N ALA A 125 1.94 12.71 -1.16
CA ALA A 125 1.21 12.36 0.07
C ALA A 125 1.24 13.48 1.11
N ALA A 126 2.38 14.16 1.28
CA ALA A 126 2.54 15.27 2.23
C ALA A 126 1.58 16.45 1.95
N HIS A 127 1.21 16.69 0.68
CA HIS A 127 0.25 17.72 0.34
C HIS A 127 -1.14 17.48 0.95
N ARG A 128 -1.52 16.22 1.19
CA ARG A 128 -2.79 15.86 1.86
C ARG A 128 -2.80 16.29 3.33
N TYR A 129 -1.62 16.50 3.91
CA TYR A 129 -1.42 17.03 5.26
C TYR A 129 -1.12 18.53 5.27
N GLY A 130 -1.24 19.22 4.13
CA GLY A 130 -0.91 20.64 4.02
C GLY A 130 0.58 20.93 4.18
N ALA A 131 1.45 19.95 3.88
CA ALA A 131 2.91 20.06 3.99
C ALA A 131 3.58 19.95 2.62
N ARG A 132 4.75 20.58 2.49
CA ARG A 132 5.69 20.34 1.37
C ARG A 132 6.81 19.45 1.85
N LEU A 133 7.09 18.42 1.07
CA LEU A 133 8.14 17.45 1.37
C LEU A 133 9.06 17.29 0.16
N GLU A 134 10.34 17.10 0.43
CA GLU A 134 11.32 16.62 -0.54
C GLU A 134 11.83 15.25 -0.09
N ALA A 135 12.01 14.34 -1.04
CA ALA A 135 12.62 13.03 -0.82
C ALA A 135 13.81 12.88 -1.76
N ALA A 136 14.98 12.59 -1.21
CA ALA A 136 16.22 12.40 -1.97
C ALA A 136 16.85 11.05 -1.61
N VAL A 137 17.23 10.27 -2.62
CA VAL A 137 18.03 9.05 -2.43
C VAL A 137 19.45 9.46 -2.07
N THR A 138 19.98 8.92 -0.96
CA THR A 138 21.32 9.23 -0.45
C THR A 138 22.29 8.05 -0.55
N GLY A 139 21.79 6.88 -0.93
CA GLY A 139 22.54 5.63 -1.04
C GLY A 139 21.64 4.47 -1.50
N PRO A 140 22.16 3.25 -1.61
CA PRO A 140 21.44 2.11 -2.17
C PRO A 140 20.18 1.74 -1.37
N ASP A 141 20.25 1.84 -0.03
CA ASP A 141 19.15 1.55 0.89
C ASP A 141 18.89 2.74 1.84
N SER A 142 19.16 3.96 1.37
CA SER A 142 19.02 5.17 2.19
C SER A 142 18.41 6.34 1.42
N ALA A 143 17.63 7.12 2.15
CA ALA A 143 17.00 8.34 1.66
C ALA A 143 17.01 9.42 2.74
N ARG A 144 16.77 10.65 2.32
CA ARG A 144 16.54 11.80 3.18
C ARG A 144 15.19 12.41 2.86
N LEU A 145 14.36 12.59 3.87
CA LEU A 145 13.11 13.34 3.77
C LEU A 145 13.31 14.72 4.41
N ARG A 146 12.93 15.78 3.72
CA ARG A 146 13.03 17.15 4.21
C ARG A 146 11.68 17.82 4.15
N HIS A 147 11.18 18.30 5.29
CA HIS A 147 10.01 19.15 5.35
C HIS A 147 10.39 20.57 4.90
N LEU A 148 9.66 21.10 3.91
CA LEU A 148 9.90 22.42 3.31
C LEU A 148 8.94 23.50 3.83
N GLY A 149 8.14 23.18 4.84
CA GLY A 149 7.13 24.08 5.41
C GLY A 149 5.72 23.75 4.94
N ALA A 150 4.75 24.50 5.46
CA ALA A 150 3.35 24.37 5.08
C ALA A 150 3.15 24.64 3.57
N ALA A 151 2.13 23.99 3.02
CA ALA A 151 1.62 24.16 1.67
C ALA A 151 0.15 24.59 1.75
N ALA A 152 -0.13 25.85 1.41
CA ALA A 152 -1.50 26.24 1.14
C ALA A 152 -1.93 25.60 -0.19
N PRO A 153 -3.08 24.89 -0.25
CA PRO A 153 -3.54 24.31 -1.50
C PRO A 153 -3.84 25.43 -2.50
N THR A 154 -3.30 25.29 -3.71
CA THR A 154 -3.65 26.17 -4.83
C THR A 154 -5.01 25.79 -5.42
N ALA A 155 -5.53 26.58 -6.37
CA ALA A 155 -6.78 26.26 -7.07
C ALA A 155 -6.72 24.92 -7.81
N ALA A 156 -5.60 24.63 -8.48
CA ALA A 156 -5.41 23.36 -9.18
C ALA A 156 -5.24 22.17 -8.22
N ASP A 157 -4.70 22.38 -7.02
CA ASP A 157 -4.66 21.32 -5.99
C ASP A 157 -6.08 21.00 -5.50
N ARG A 158 -6.90 22.03 -5.25
CA ARG A 158 -8.30 21.85 -4.88
C ARG A 158 -9.10 21.11 -5.95
N ALA A 159 -8.88 21.43 -7.22
CA ALA A 159 -9.54 20.75 -8.33
C ALA A 159 -9.12 19.27 -8.44
N ALA A 160 -7.87 18.94 -8.12
CA ALA A 160 -7.36 17.57 -8.17
C ALA A 160 -7.55 16.77 -6.87
N ALA A 161 -8.03 17.40 -5.78
CA ALA A 161 -8.22 16.74 -4.50
C ALA A 161 -9.15 15.52 -4.56
N PRO A 162 -10.28 15.52 -5.32
CA PRO A 162 -11.11 14.32 -5.48
C PRO A 162 -10.38 13.15 -6.15
N HIS A 163 -9.33 13.42 -6.92
CA HIS A 163 -8.51 12.42 -7.61
C HIS A 163 -7.38 11.87 -6.72
N GLY A 164 -7.20 12.42 -5.51
CA GLY A 164 -6.08 12.10 -4.62
C GLY A 164 -4.83 12.94 -4.86
N GLY A 165 -4.87 13.92 -5.78
CA GLY A 165 -3.76 14.81 -6.12
C GLY A 165 -3.56 14.96 -7.62
N ARG A 166 -2.79 15.97 -8.02
CA ARG A 166 -2.59 16.30 -9.44
C ARG A 166 -1.94 15.17 -10.23
N HIS A 167 -1.01 14.46 -9.61
CA HIS A 167 -0.28 13.33 -10.21
C HIS A 167 -1.22 12.18 -10.58
N LEU A 168 -2.34 12.01 -9.89
CA LEU A 168 -3.32 10.96 -10.18
C LEU A 168 -4.40 11.37 -11.19
N THR A 169 -4.56 12.66 -11.51
CA THR A 169 -5.65 13.14 -12.38
C THR A 169 -5.70 12.41 -13.73
N ALA A 170 -4.55 12.23 -14.38
CA ALA A 170 -4.50 11.52 -15.66
C ALA A 170 -4.92 10.05 -15.51
N ALA A 171 -4.44 9.36 -14.47
CA ALA A 171 -4.78 7.97 -14.20
C ALA A 171 -6.25 7.78 -13.79
N VAL A 172 -6.86 8.74 -13.11
CA VAL A 172 -8.29 8.70 -12.76
C VAL A 172 -9.17 8.74 -14.00
N HIS A 173 -8.79 9.50 -15.03
CA HIS A 173 -9.58 9.60 -16.26
C HIS A 173 -9.23 8.54 -17.30
N GLY A 174 -7.95 8.16 -17.43
CA GLY A 174 -7.45 7.31 -18.50
C GLY A 174 -6.90 5.95 -18.07
N GLY A 175 -6.83 5.69 -16.76
CA GLY A 175 -6.14 4.52 -16.21
C GLY A 175 -4.61 4.58 -16.35
N PHE A 176 -3.93 3.67 -15.66
CA PHE A 176 -2.52 3.38 -15.85
C PHE A 176 -2.33 2.54 -17.12
N ASP A 177 -1.30 2.84 -17.91
CA ASP A 177 -0.86 1.97 -19.00
C ASP A 177 0.19 1.01 -18.44
N VAL A 178 -0.18 -0.27 -18.30
CA VAL A 178 0.63 -1.29 -17.62
C VAL A 178 0.91 -2.42 -18.59
N ASP A 179 2.11 -2.99 -18.55
CA ASP A 179 2.38 -4.25 -19.26
C ASP A 179 1.37 -5.33 -18.86
N ALA A 180 0.69 -5.91 -19.84
CA ALA A 180 -0.40 -6.85 -19.56
C ALA A 180 0.10 -8.11 -18.83
N ALA A 181 1.31 -8.60 -19.13
CA ALA A 181 1.86 -9.77 -18.45
C ALA A 181 2.15 -9.47 -16.97
N LEU A 182 2.76 -8.32 -16.67
CA LEU A 182 2.93 -7.82 -15.31
C LEU A 182 1.59 -7.73 -14.57
N TRP A 183 0.59 -7.10 -15.19
CA TRP A 183 -0.72 -6.95 -14.57
C TRP A 183 -1.37 -8.29 -14.25
N TRP A 184 -1.37 -9.25 -15.19
CA TRP A 184 -2.01 -10.54 -14.96
C TRP A 184 -1.29 -11.35 -13.86
N ARG A 185 0.05 -11.30 -13.78
CA ARG A 185 0.77 -11.93 -12.66
C ARG A 185 0.35 -11.35 -11.31
N LEU A 186 0.29 -10.02 -11.22
CA LEU A 186 -0.18 -9.33 -10.01
C LEU A 186 -1.63 -9.67 -9.69
N TYR A 187 -2.53 -9.61 -10.68
CA TYR A 187 -3.94 -9.88 -10.50
C TYR A 187 -4.18 -11.31 -10.01
N HIS A 188 -3.57 -12.30 -10.65
CA HIS A 188 -3.74 -13.71 -10.27
C HIS A 188 -3.20 -13.98 -8.86
N ARG A 189 -1.99 -13.50 -8.53
CA ARG A 189 -1.45 -13.63 -7.17
C ARG A 189 -2.34 -12.94 -6.14
N SER A 190 -2.94 -11.79 -6.48
CA SER A 190 -3.84 -11.09 -5.57
C SER A 190 -5.07 -11.90 -5.17
N ASN A 191 -5.50 -12.85 -6.02
CA ASN A 191 -6.64 -13.71 -5.71
C ASN A 191 -6.30 -14.75 -4.62
N ASP A 192 -5.01 -15.08 -4.41
CA ASP A 192 -4.58 -15.94 -3.31
C ASP A 192 -4.85 -15.31 -1.93
N ALA A 193 -5.02 -13.98 -1.88
CA ALA A 193 -5.37 -13.25 -0.67
C ALA A 193 -6.85 -13.43 -0.26
N LEU A 194 -7.68 -13.90 -1.19
CA LEU A 194 -9.09 -14.16 -0.94
C LEU A 194 -9.21 -15.53 -0.28
N THR A 195 -9.91 -15.58 0.85
CA THR A 195 -10.30 -16.85 1.46
C THR A 195 -10.99 -17.73 0.42
N GLU A 196 -10.68 -19.02 0.40
CA GLU A 196 -11.41 -19.98 -0.43
C GLU A 196 -12.92 -19.83 -0.20
N ASP A 197 -13.69 -19.84 -1.29
CA ASP A 197 -15.14 -19.73 -1.23
C ASP A 197 -15.75 -20.99 -0.59
N THR A 198 -15.86 -20.98 0.74
CA THR A 198 -16.48 -22.07 1.49
C THR A 198 -17.99 -21.91 1.52
N PRO A 199 -18.76 -23.01 1.66
CA PRO A 199 -20.21 -22.94 1.90
C PRO A 199 -20.58 -22.02 3.08
N LEU A 200 -19.72 -21.94 4.10
CA LEU A 200 -19.86 -21.04 5.24
C LEU A 200 -19.68 -19.57 4.82
N SER A 201 -18.66 -19.26 4.01
CA SER A 201 -18.46 -17.93 3.43
C SER A 201 -19.65 -17.48 2.58
N ARG A 202 -20.24 -18.39 1.77
CA ARG A 202 -21.46 -18.11 0.99
C ARG A 202 -22.67 -17.81 1.88
N GLY A 203 -22.80 -18.52 2.99
CA GLY A 203 -23.83 -18.28 3.99
C GLY A 203 -23.72 -16.90 4.64
N HIS A 204 -22.50 -16.43 4.95
CA HIS A 204 -22.27 -15.08 5.50
C HIS A 204 -22.35 -13.95 4.46
N ALA A 205 -22.08 -14.25 3.18
CA ALA A 205 -22.19 -13.29 2.08
C ALA A 205 -23.63 -13.12 1.54
N GLY A 206 -24.62 -13.78 2.16
CA GLY A 206 -26.04 -13.66 1.79
C GLY A 206 -26.45 -14.46 0.54
N ALA A 207 -25.58 -15.34 0.04
CA ALA A 207 -25.96 -16.30 -1.00
C ALA A 207 -26.68 -17.47 -0.33
N LEU A 208 -27.99 -17.36 -0.14
CA LEU A 208 -28.81 -18.50 0.27
C LEU A 208 -28.69 -19.60 -0.80
N PRO A 209 -28.41 -20.86 -0.42
CA PRO A 209 -28.59 -21.97 -1.34
C PRO A 209 -30.04 -21.96 -1.81
N ALA A 210 -30.27 -22.14 -3.11
CA ALA A 210 -31.62 -22.33 -3.63
C ALA A 210 -32.28 -23.50 -2.86
N PRO A 211 -33.53 -23.37 -2.42
CA PRO A 211 -34.20 -24.44 -1.69
C PRO A 211 -34.32 -25.67 -2.60
N GLY A 212 -33.54 -26.71 -2.29
CA GLY A 212 -33.54 -27.97 -3.05
C GLY A 212 -32.20 -28.73 -3.10
N SER A 213 -31.05 -28.09 -2.81
CA SER A 213 -29.79 -28.83 -2.67
C SER A 213 -29.69 -29.40 -1.25
N GLY A 214 -29.89 -30.72 -1.11
CA GLY A 214 -29.86 -31.44 0.17
C GLY A 214 -28.49 -31.49 0.86
N ALA A 215 -28.00 -30.35 1.33
CA ALA A 215 -26.89 -30.30 2.29
C ALA A 215 -27.45 -30.31 3.73
N PRO A 216 -26.92 -31.14 4.64
CA PRO A 216 -27.38 -31.17 6.03
C PRO A 216 -27.07 -29.85 6.72
N ALA A 217 -28.02 -29.38 7.54
CA ALA A 217 -27.90 -28.16 8.33
C ALA A 217 -26.66 -28.24 9.24
N ALA A 218 -25.75 -27.27 9.09
CA ALA A 218 -24.62 -27.12 9.99
C ALA A 218 -25.14 -26.77 11.39
N SER A 219 -25.01 -27.71 12.33
CA SER A 219 -25.25 -27.49 13.74
C SER A 219 -24.29 -26.41 14.24
N GLY A 220 -24.84 -25.34 14.79
CA GLY A 220 -24.09 -24.23 15.33
C GLY A 220 -23.15 -24.67 16.45
N THR A 221 -21.87 -24.37 16.28
CA THR A 221 -20.96 -24.14 17.39
C THR A 221 -19.96 -23.11 16.91
N ASP A 222 -20.20 -21.88 17.33
CA ASP A 222 -19.30 -20.73 17.23
C ASP A 222 -18.09 -20.98 18.15
N PRO A 223 -16.84 -21.04 17.63
CA PRO A 223 -15.66 -21.26 18.44
C PRO A 223 -14.91 -19.96 18.74
N ASP A 224 -15.60 -18.86 19.05
CA ASP A 224 -14.98 -17.68 19.66
C ASP A 224 -15.63 -17.36 21.01
N TYR A 225 -15.28 -18.08 22.09
CA TYR A 225 -15.06 -17.48 23.43
C TYR A 225 -14.50 -18.47 24.49
N VAL A 226 -13.54 -17.95 25.27
CA VAL A 226 -12.93 -18.44 26.54
C VAL A 226 -11.84 -19.53 26.47
N ALA A 227 -10.58 -19.09 26.41
CA ALA A 227 -9.46 -19.82 26.98
C ALA A 227 -9.59 -19.81 28.52
N ALA A 228 -10.05 -20.91 29.10
CA ALA A 228 -9.87 -21.18 30.51
C ALA A 228 -8.41 -21.65 30.72
N GLY A 229 -7.62 -20.84 31.43
CA GLY A 229 -6.42 -21.31 32.08
C GLY A 229 -6.79 -22.36 33.13
N SER A 230 -6.04 -23.45 33.20
CA SER A 230 -6.05 -24.38 34.32
C SER A 230 -4.61 -24.57 34.76
N GLY A 231 -4.36 -24.23 36.03
CA GLY A 231 -3.23 -24.74 36.79
C GLY A 231 -3.50 -26.13 37.33
#